data_AF-A0A816YZD8-F1
#
_entry.id   AF-A0A816YZD8-F1
#
_cell.length_a   1.000
_cell.length_b   1.000
_cell.length_c   1.000
_cell.angle_alpha   90.00
_cell.angle_beta   90.00
_cell.angle_gamma   90.00
#
_symmetry.space_group_name_H-M   'P 1'
#
loop_
_entity.id
_entity.type
_entity.pdbx_description
1 polymer ?
#
loop_
_entity_poly.entity_id
_entity_poly.type
_entity_poly.pdbx_seq_one_letter_code
_entity_poly.pdbx_strand_id
1 'polypeptide(L)'
;KKYYESIVLRKPKKPPKSSEVWEYSWIIVINGVEQQFVSCDRCKKLLIYRQRDGTTSMAKHKRACYGSLTTSNGCVDNQSNVTEYYASSKCSEIPKRIKEKVKLTCTEFTALDCRAFELVPGEDFLKIVHTISDAGRCFSHLARVNVNELIPSPITINRNVDCLHEDKKI
;
A
#
# COMPACT_ATOMS: atom_id res chain seq x y z
N LYS A 1 -7.26 19.04 -16.26
CA LYS A 1 -8.53 18.33 -16.58
C LYS A 1 -8.55 17.04 -15.78
N LYS A 2 -9.45 16.89 -14.80
CA LYS A 2 -9.62 15.62 -14.08
C LYS A 2 -10.38 14.67 -15.01
N TYR A 3 -9.71 13.65 -15.53
CA TYR A 3 -10.38 12.58 -16.25
C TYR A 3 -11.12 11.75 -15.20
N TYR A 4 -12.45 11.75 -15.25
CA TYR A 4 -13.23 10.79 -14.48
C TYR A 4 -13.12 9.45 -15.19
N GLU A 5 -12.57 8.45 -14.51
CA GLU A 5 -12.54 7.08 -15.02
C GLU A 5 -13.98 6.55 -15.05
N SER A 6 -14.49 6.21 -16.23
CA SER A 6 -15.82 5.62 -16.37
C SER A 6 -15.72 4.13 -16.08
N ILE A 7 -16.24 3.69 -14.94
CA ILE A 7 -16.35 2.27 -14.58
C ILE A 7 -17.74 1.78 -14.97
N VAL A 8 -17.81 0.75 -15.79
CA VAL A 8 -19.06 0.13 -16.26
C VAL A 8 -19.02 -1.36 -16.01
N LEU A 9 -20.14 -1.92 -15.54
CA LEU A 9 -20.33 -3.37 -15.40
C LEU A 9 -21.09 -3.90 -16.62
N ARG A 10 -20.55 -4.92 -17.29
CA ARG A 10 -21.18 -5.53 -18.48
C ARG A 10 -21.37 -7.03 -18.28
N LYS A 11 -22.53 -7.56 -18.67
CA LYS A 11 -22.67 -9.02 -18.82
C LYS A 11 -21.82 -9.49 -20.02
N PRO A 12 -21.20 -10.68 -19.94
CA PRO A 12 -20.57 -11.29 -21.10
C PRO A 12 -21.62 -11.62 -22.17
N LYS A 13 -21.25 -11.48 -23.44
CA LYS A 13 -22.05 -12.03 -24.55
C LYS A 13 -21.93 -13.56 -24.48
N LYS A 14 -23.03 -14.29 -24.23
CA LYS A 14 -23.01 -15.76 -24.04
C LYS A 14 -22.72 -16.47 -25.38
N PRO A 15 -21.57 -17.16 -25.57
CA PRO A 15 -21.48 -18.20 -26.59
C PRO A 15 -22.25 -19.46 -26.17
N PRO A 16 -22.68 -20.33 -27.10
CA PRO A 16 -23.46 -21.55 -26.79
C PRO A 16 -22.79 -22.53 -25.81
N LYS A 17 -21.47 -22.43 -25.61
CA LYS A 17 -20.66 -23.26 -24.70
C LYS A 17 -20.20 -22.53 -23.43
N SER A 18 -20.81 -21.38 -23.10
CA SER A 18 -20.39 -20.61 -21.93
C SER A 18 -20.76 -21.30 -20.62
N SER A 19 -19.82 -21.33 -19.68
CA SER A 19 -20.06 -21.80 -18.32
C SER A 19 -21.16 -20.98 -17.62
N GLU A 20 -22.07 -21.65 -16.92
CA GLU A 20 -23.20 -21.08 -16.16
C GLU A 20 -22.78 -20.00 -15.14
N VAL A 21 -21.50 -19.95 -14.74
CA VAL A 21 -20.98 -18.96 -13.78
C VAL A 21 -21.15 -17.51 -14.23
N TRP A 22 -21.26 -17.29 -15.55
CA TRP A 22 -21.38 -15.98 -16.17
C TRP A 22 -22.73 -15.33 -15.95
N GLU A 23 -23.76 -16.12 -15.63
CA GLU A 23 -25.07 -15.60 -15.27
C GLU A 23 -25.00 -14.81 -13.95
N TYR A 24 -24.09 -15.20 -13.08
CA TYR A 24 -23.91 -14.66 -11.73
C TYR A 24 -22.73 -13.70 -11.61
N SER A 25 -22.11 -13.31 -12.72
CA SER A 25 -20.91 -12.45 -12.72
C SER A 25 -21.01 -11.34 -13.75
N TRP A 26 -20.35 -10.21 -13.49
CA TRP A 26 -20.26 -9.04 -14.36
C TRP A 26 -18.79 -8.76 -14.70
N ILE A 27 -18.50 -8.45 -15.96
CA ILE A 27 -17.17 -8.00 -16.39
C ILE A 27 -17.02 -6.52 -16.06
N ILE A 28 -15.85 -6.15 -15.56
CA ILE A 28 -15.52 -4.75 -15.24
C ILE A 28 -14.86 -4.10 -16.44
N VAL A 29 -15.40 -2.98 -16.87
CA VAL A 29 -14.89 -2.19 -17.99
C VAL A 29 -14.48 -0.83 -17.45
N ILE A 30 -13.21 -0.47 -17.63
CA ILE A 30 -12.67 0.83 -17.23
C ILE A 30 -12.23 1.54 -18.51
N ASN A 31 -12.80 2.74 -18.75
CA ASN A 31 -12.51 3.55 -19.95
C ASN A 31 -12.67 2.76 -21.26
N GLY A 32 -13.70 1.89 -21.33
CA GLY A 32 -13.96 1.04 -22.49
C GLY A 32 -13.12 -0.24 -22.59
N VAL A 33 -12.15 -0.46 -21.68
CA VAL A 33 -11.28 -1.64 -21.68
C VAL A 33 -11.76 -2.67 -20.65
N GLU A 34 -12.02 -3.89 -21.12
CA GLU A 34 -12.34 -5.04 -20.26
C GLU A 34 -11.14 -5.39 -19.37
N GLN A 35 -11.38 -5.41 -18.07
CA GLN A 35 -10.37 -5.73 -17.07
C GLN A 35 -10.33 -7.23 -16.80
N GLN A 36 -9.21 -7.70 -16.25
CA GLN A 36 -9.06 -9.10 -15.80
C GLN A 36 -9.76 -9.36 -14.46
N PHE A 37 -10.91 -8.72 -14.24
CA PHE A 37 -11.70 -8.80 -13.03
C PHE A 37 -13.17 -8.93 -13.38
N VAL A 38 -13.86 -9.72 -12.55
CA VAL A 38 -15.31 -9.88 -12.60
C VAL A 38 -15.90 -9.61 -11.22
N SER A 39 -17.10 -9.05 -11.17
CA SER A 39 -17.86 -8.82 -9.95
C SER A 39 -18.99 -9.84 -9.83
N CYS A 40 -19.10 -10.49 -8.67
CA CYS A 40 -20.23 -11.38 -8.37
C CYS A 40 -21.53 -10.58 -8.23
N ASP A 41 -22.62 -11.06 -8.81
CA ASP A 41 -23.90 -10.35 -8.81
C ASP A 41 -24.55 -10.29 -7.42
N ARG A 42 -24.37 -11.33 -6.59
CA ARG A 42 -24.97 -11.43 -5.26
C ARG A 42 -24.19 -10.68 -4.19
N CYS A 43 -22.92 -11.02 -4.01
CA CYS A 43 -22.11 -10.45 -2.93
C CYS A 43 -21.25 -9.25 -3.36
N LYS A 44 -21.29 -8.87 -4.65
CA LYS A 44 -20.49 -7.78 -5.25
C LYS A 44 -18.96 -7.93 -5.12
N LYS A 45 -18.48 -9.09 -4.65
CA LYS A 45 -17.06 -9.42 -4.52
C LYS A 45 -16.36 -9.45 -5.87
N LEU A 46 -15.16 -8.86 -5.91
CA LEU A 46 -14.26 -8.88 -7.06
C LEU A 46 -13.47 -10.19 -7.11
N LEU A 47 -13.43 -10.79 -8.29
CA LEU A 47 -12.67 -12.01 -8.57
C LEU A 47 -11.74 -11.75 -9.75
N ILE A 48 -10.51 -12.25 -9.66
CA ILE A 48 -9.58 -12.25 -10.79
C ILE A 48 -10.07 -13.25 -11.82
N TYR A 49 -10.19 -12.79 -13.06
CA TYR A 49 -10.55 -13.61 -14.21
C TYR A 49 -9.60 -13.30 -15.36
N ARG A 50 -8.83 -14.30 -15.78
CA ARG A 50 -8.07 -14.27 -17.01
C ARG A 50 -8.69 -15.28 -17.96
N GLN A 51 -8.91 -14.86 -19.21
CA GLN A 51 -9.53 -15.72 -20.22
C GLN A 51 -8.81 -17.07 -20.39
N ARG A 52 -7.48 -17.10 -20.17
CA ARG A 52 -6.64 -18.31 -20.24
C ARG A 52 -6.83 -19.26 -19.06
N ASP A 53 -7.18 -18.75 -17.88
CA ASP A 53 -7.19 -19.52 -16.63
C ASP A 53 -8.54 -20.21 -16.38
N GLY A 54 -9.49 -20.03 -17.32
CA GLY A 54 -10.84 -20.59 -17.24
C GLY A 54 -11.71 -19.94 -16.16
N THR A 55 -12.80 -20.61 -15.81
CA THR A 55 -13.83 -20.08 -14.88
C THR A 55 -13.82 -20.76 -13.50
N THR A 56 -12.76 -21.49 -13.16
CA THR A 56 -12.68 -22.30 -11.94
C THR A 56 -12.81 -21.47 -10.66
N SER A 57 -12.18 -20.29 -10.60
CA SER A 57 -12.28 -19.37 -9.44
C SER A 57 -13.72 -18.88 -9.24
N MET A 58 -14.39 -18.51 -10.33
CA MET A 58 -15.78 -18.08 -10.34
C MET A 58 -16.74 -19.21 -9.97
N ALA A 59 -16.48 -20.44 -10.43
CA ALA A 59 -17.29 -21.61 -10.10
C ALA A 59 -17.17 -22.00 -8.62
N LYS A 60 -15.95 -21.95 -8.06
CA LYS A 60 -15.73 -22.15 -6.61
C LYS A 60 -16.46 -21.08 -5.81
N HIS A 61 -16.33 -19.81 -6.22
CA HIS A 61 -17.04 -18.71 -5.56
C HIS A 61 -18.55 -18.86 -5.66
N LYS A 62 -19.13 -19.18 -6.84
CA LYS A 62 -20.57 -19.41 -7.01
C LYS A 62 -21.07 -20.45 -6.02
N ARG A 63 -20.38 -21.59 -5.91
CA ARG A 63 -20.75 -22.66 -4.96
C ARG A 63 -20.75 -22.19 -3.52
N ALA A 64 -19.73 -21.46 -3.09
CA ALA A 64 -19.66 -20.93 -1.72
C ALA A 64 -20.71 -19.83 -1.47
N CYS A 65 -20.81 -18.87 -2.39
CA CYS A 65 -21.66 -17.69 -2.28
C CYS A 65 -23.16 -18.03 -2.40
N TYR A 66 -23.52 -18.99 -3.24
CA TYR A 66 -24.91 -19.39 -3.47
C TYR A 66 -25.31 -20.69 -2.78
N GLY A 67 -24.36 -21.55 -2.43
CA GLY A 67 -24.63 -22.80 -1.69
C GLY A 67 -24.80 -22.61 -0.18
N SER A 68 -24.48 -21.44 0.37
CA SER A 68 -24.73 -21.15 1.78
C SER A 68 -26.21 -20.73 1.99
N LEU A 69 -27.06 -21.73 2.13
CA LEU A 69 -28.43 -21.60 2.67
C LEU A 69 -28.63 -22.41 3.97
N THR A 70 -27.63 -23.19 4.38
CA THR A 70 -27.70 -23.99 5.61
C THR A 70 -26.30 -24.18 6.18
N THR A 71 -25.91 -23.31 7.11
CA THR A 71 -25.30 -23.65 8.41
C THR A 71 -24.64 -22.40 8.99
N SER A 72 -25.25 -21.91 10.07
CA SER A 72 -24.50 -21.32 11.17
C SER A 72 -23.31 -22.22 11.52
N ASN A 73 -22.14 -21.60 11.72
CA ASN A 73 -20.84 -22.16 12.11
C ASN A 73 -19.90 -22.52 10.96
N GLY A 74 -18.91 -21.64 10.76
CA GLY A 74 -17.57 -22.09 10.38
C GLY A 74 -17.00 -21.60 9.05
N CYS A 75 -17.32 -20.40 8.58
CA CYS A 75 -16.43 -19.62 7.72
C CYS A 75 -16.57 -18.16 8.14
N VAL A 76 -15.73 -17.74 9.08
CA VAL A 76 -15.53 -16.31 9.34
C VAL A 76 -14.86 -15.77 8.08
N ASP A 77 -15.67 -15.30 7.13
CA ASP A 77 -15.22 -14.49 6.00
C ASP A 77 -14.70 -13.16 6.57
N ASN A 78 -13.52 -13.19 7.19
CA ASN A 78 -12.70 -12.03 7.53
C ASN A 78 -12.06 -11.45 6.26
N GLN A 79 -12.83 -11.30 5.18
CA GLN A 79 -12.36 -10.47 4.10
C GLN A 79 -12.76 -9.03 4.42
N SER A 80 -11.77 -8.26 4.82
CA SER A 80 -11.89 -6.85 5.10
C SER A 80 -12.64 -6.17 3.96
N ASN A 81 -13.61 -5.33 4.30
CA ASN A 81 -14.33 -4.56 3.29
C ASN A 81 -13.30 -3.75 2.48
N VAL A 82 -13.50 -3.53 1.17
CA VAL A 82 -12.51 -2.76 0.37
C VAL A 82 -12.27 -1.38 0.98
N THR A 83 -13.29 -0.80 1.61
CA THR A 83 -13.21 0.43 2.42
C THR A 83 -12.33 0.30 3.66
N GLU A 84 -12.23 -0.87 4.27
CA GLU A 84 -11.37 -1.16 5.42
C GLU A 84 -9.89 -1.22 5.02
N TYR A 85 -9.59 -1.65 3.79
CA TYR A 85 -8.24 -1.53 3.19
C TYR A 85 -7.79 -0.06 3.08
N TYR A 86 -8.73 0.85 2.81
CA TYR A 86 -8.46 2.29 2.79
C TYR A 86 -8.57 2.95 4.18
N ALA A 87 -9.35 2.39 5.11
CA ALA A 87 -9.50 2.90 6.48
C ALA A 87 -8.36 2.49 7.43
N SER A 88 -7.61 1.42 7.12
CA SER A 88 -6.41 1.00 7.88
C SER A 88 -5.22 1.99 7.75
N SER A 89 -5.39 3.05 6.96
CA SER A 89 -4.52 4.23 6.97
C SER A 89 -4.57 5.02 8.28
N LYS A 90 -5.47 4.68 9.22
CA LYS A 90 -5.48 5.22 10.58
C LYS A 90 -4.54 4.42 11.49
N CYS A 91 -3.33 4.95 11.66
CA CYS A 91 -2.29 4.52 12.60
C CYS A 91 -1.86 3.06 12.46
N SER A 92 -1.03 2.78 11.45
CA SER A 92 -0.23 1.56 11.42
C SER A 92 0.66 1.52 12.67
N GLU A 93 0.28 0.71 13.64
CA GLU A 93 1.14 0.43 14.78
C GLU A 93 2.48 -0.10 14.25
N ILE A 94 3.57 0.62 14.51
CA ILE A 94 4.90 0.23 14.01
C ILE A 94 5.21 -1.17 14.58
N PRO A 95 5.53 -2.18 13.75
CA PRO A 95 5.79 -3.53 14.23
C PRO A 95 6.87 -3.54 15.31
N LYS A 96 6.69 -4.33 16.38
CA LYS A 96 7.62 -4.41 17.51
C LYS A 96 9.07 -4.65 17.08
N ARG A 97 9.28 -5.53 16.09
CA ARG A 97 10.60 -5.80 15.51
C ARG A 97 11.29 -4.56 14.95
N ILE A 98 10.53 -3.67 14.30
CA ILE A 98 11.06 -2.42 13.75
C ILE A 98 11.37 -1.44 14.89
N LYS A 99 10.49 -1.32 15.88
CA LYS A 99 10.72 -0.50 17.08
C LYS A 99 12.01 -0.89 17.80
N GLU A 100 12.24 -2.18 18.04
CA GLU A 100 13.47 -2.67 18.68
C GLU A 100 14.71 -2.38 17.83
N LYS A 101 14.62 -2.52 16.50
CA LYS A 101 15.73 -2.19 15.60
C LYS A 101 16.08 -0.70 15.66
N VAL A 102 15.08 0.18 15.61
CA VAL A 102 15.29 1.64 15.74
C VAL A 102 15.92 1.98 17.08
N LYS A 103 15.42 1.38 18.18
CA LYS A 103 15.99 1.55 19.51
C LYS A 103 17.47 1.17 19.56
N LEU A 104 17.84 -0.01 19.04
CA LEU A 104 19.22 -0.47 19.01
C LEU A 104 20.11 0.49 18.20
N THR A 105 19.67 0.89 17.01
CA THR A 105 20.43 1.82 16.16
C THR A 105 20.61 3.20 16.81
N CYS A 106 19.59 3.74 17.49
CA CYS A 106 19.73 4.99 18.24
C CYS A 106 20.73 4.85 19.40
N THR A 107 20.70 3.72 20.13
CA THR A 107 21.66 3.43 21.20
C THR A 107 23.09 3.38 20.64
N GLU A 108 23.30 2.63 19.55
CA GLU A 108 24.60 2.54 18.87
C GLU A 108 25.09 3.91 18.40
N PHE A 109 24.23 4.71 17.75
CA PHE A 109 24.54 6.08 17.36
C PHE A 109 25.01 6.92 18.54
N THR A 110 24.27 6.91 19.66
CA THR A 110 24.67 7.70 20.84
C THR A 110 25.98 7.23 21.45
N ALA A 111 26.21 5.91 21.50
CA ALA A 111 27.38 5.32 22.13
C ALA A 111 28.65 5.45 21.28
N LEU A 112 28.55 5.21 19.97
CA LEU A 112 29.71 5.20 19.06
C LEU A 112 30.12 6.62 18.65
N ASP A 113 29.17 7.53 18.49
CA ASP A 113 29.44 8.92 18.10
C ASP A 113 29.56 9.86 19.32
N CYS A 114 29.55 9.31 20.54
CA CYS A 114 29.61 10.04 21.81
C CYS A 114 28.59 11.18 21.89
N ARG A 115 27.33 10.92 21.50
CA ARG A 115 26.25 11.92 21.50
C ARG A 115 25.40 11.83 22.76
N ALA A 116 24.89 12.98 23.19
CA ALA A 116 23.94 13.08 24.29
C ALA A 116 22.62 12.35 23.95
N PHE A 117 22.00 11.69 24.93
CA PHE A 117 20.76 10.93 24.71
C PHE A 117 19.58 11.84 24.33
N GLU A 118 19.61 13.09 24.78
CA GLU A 118 18.64 14.14 24.51
C GLU A 118 18.61 14.55 23.03
N LEU A 119 19.64 14.20 22.25
CA LEU A 119 19.68 14.47 20.81
C LEU A 119 18.63 13.68 20.04
N VAL A 120 18.36 12.42 20.43
CA VAL A 120 17.45 11.51 19.72
C VAL A 120 15.99 12.01 19.71
N PRO A 121 15.42 12.51 20.82
CA PRO A 121 14.10 13.15 20.80
C PRO A 121 14.13 14.62 20.34
N GLY A 122 15.29 15.18 19.98
CA GLY A 122 15.41 16.57 19.57
C GLY A 122 14.67 16.87 18.26
N GLU A 123 13.98 18.02 18.21
CA GLU A 123 13.12 18.39 17.07
C GLU A 123 13.87 18.40 15.72
N ASP A 124 15.08 18.95 15.70
CA ASP A 124 15.90 19.03 14.47
C ASP A 124 16.36 17.64 14.00
N PHE A 125 16.70 16.75 14.93
CA PHE A 125 17.06 15.37 14.59
C PHE A 125 15.86 14.62 13.99
N LEU A 126 14.67 14.77 14.59
CA LEU A 126 13.43 14.19 14.07
C LEU A 126 13.10 14.73 12.68
N LYS A 127 13.31 16.03 12.43
CA LYS A 127 13.13 16.64 11.11
C LYS A 127 14.03 16.00 10.04
N ILE A 128 15.28 15.71 10.38
CA ILE A 128 16.20 14.98 9.49
C ILE A 128 15.70 13.56 9.22
N VAL A 129 15.30 12.82 10.26
CA VAL A 129 14.78 11.45 10.13
C VAL A 129 13.53 11.41 9.23
N HIS A 130 12.60 12.34 9.40
CA HIS A 130 11.43 12.47 8.54
C HIS A 130 11.82 12.75 7.09
N THR A 131 12.74 13.70 6.86
CA THR A 131 13.22 14.05 5.52
C THR A 131 13.86 12.85 4.81
N ILE A 132 14.70 12.09 5.51
CA ILE A 132 15.32 10.87 4.98
C ILE A 132 14.26 9.79 4.69
N SER A 133 13.26 9.64 5.56
CA SER A 133 12.17 8.69 5.37
C SER A 133 11.37 9.02 4.11
N ASP A 134 10.98 10.28 3.93
CA ASP A 134 10.24 10.75 2.75
C ASP A 134 11.07 10.64 1.47
N ALA A 135 12.36 10.95 1.52
CA ALA A 135 13.27 10.69 0.42
C ALA A 135 13.28 9.19 0.06
N GLY A 136 13.38 8.30 1.05
CA GLY A 136 13.32 6.85 0.85
C GLY A 136 12.03 6.38 0.16
N ARG A 137 10.90 7.05 0.41
CA ARG A 137 9.63 6.77 -0.29
C ARG A 137 9.68 7.16 -1.76
N CYS A 138 10.41 8.22 -2.11
CA CYS A 138 10.60 8.65 -3.51
C CYS A 138 11.47 7.65 -4.30
N PHE A 139 12.36 6.94 -3.61
CA PHE A 139 13.25 5.93 -4.20
C PHE A 139 12.71 4.50 -4.07
N SER A 140 11.41 4.31 -3.86
CA SER A 140 10.81 2.98 -3.63
C SER A 140 11.05 1.95 -4.75
N HIS A 141 11.38 2.42 -5.96
CA HIS A 141 11.71 1.58 -7.12
C HIS A 141 13.17 1.09 -7.11
N LEU A 142 14.04 1.74 -6.35
CA LEU A 142 15.44 1.32 -6.19
C LEU A 142 15.52 0.29 -5.07
N ALA A 143 16.17 -0.84 -5.34
CA ALA A 143 16.34 -1.90 -4.33
C ALA A 143 17.12 -1.41 -3.09
N ARG A 144 18.02 -0.43 -3.28
CA ARG A 144 18.82 0.20 -2.22
C ARG A 144 19.15 1.64 -2.60
N VAL A 145 19.07 2.54 -1.63
CA VAL A 145 19.56 3.91 -1.74
C VAL A 145 20.97 3.97 -1.16
N ASN A 146 21.91 4.60 -1.87
CA ASN A 146 23.23 4.87 -1.35
C ASN A 146 23.14 6.03 -0.32
N VAL A 147 23.11 5.69 0.97
CA VAL A 147 22.95 6.68 2.05
C VAL A 147 24.11 7.68 2.09
N ASN A 148 25.32 7.27 1.66
CA ASN A 148 26.49 8.14 1.64
C ASN A 148 26.38 9.29 0.62
N GLU A 149 25.55 9.13 -0.41
CA GLU A 149 25.26 10.19 -1.38
C GLU A 149 24.11 11.10 -0.92
N LEU A 150 23.24 10.58 -0.05
CA LEU A 150 22.09 11.33 0.47
C LEU A 150 22.51 12.31 1.59
N ILE A 151 23.48 11.94 2.42
CA ILE A 151 23.92 12.75 3.56
C ILE A 151 25.06 13.68 3.10
N PRO A 152 24.93 15.01 3.24
CA PRO A 152 25.97 15.94 2.83
C PRO A 152 27.23 15.78 3.69
N SER A 153 28.40 16.03 3.08
CA SER A 153 29.67 15.99 3.81
C SER A 153 29.76 17.11 4.86
N PRO A 154 30.59 16.95 5.91
CA PRO A 154 30.78 17.99 6.94
C PRO A 154 31.18 19.36 6.37
N ILE A 155 32.00 19.37 5.31
CA ILE A 155 32.41 20.60 4.61
C ILE A 155 31.21 21.29 3.98
N THR A 156 30.31 20.51 3.36
CA THR A 156 29.09 21.03 2.75
C THR A 156 28.18 21.62 3.81
N ILE A 157 28.01 20.94 4.95
CA ILE A 157 27.22 21.47 6.07
C ILE A 157 27.82 22.79 6.55
N ASN A 158 29.12 22.85 6.82
CA ASN A 158 29.79 24.05 7.31
C ASN A 158 29.59 25.25 6.38
N ARG A 159 29.73 25.06 5.06
CA ARG A 159 29.50 26.13 4.08
C ARG A 159 28.06 26.64 4.04
N ASN A 160 27.08 25.79 4.36
CA ASN A 160 25.67 26.18 4.35
C ASN A 160 25.22 26.81 5.67
N VAL A 161 25.93 26.56 6.78
CA VAL A 161 25.63 27.21 8.06
C VAL A 161 25.79 28.72 7.95
N ASP A 162 26.83 29.19 7.26
CA ASP A 162 27.09 30.62 7.06
C ASP A 162 25.93 31.31 6.32
N CYS A 163 25.38 30.66 5.29
CA CYS A 163 24.25 31.18 4.52
C CYS A 163 22.96 31.30 5.35
N LEU A 164 22.72 30.41 6.31
CA LEU A 164 21.50 30.42 7.13
C LEU A 164 21.45 31.58 8.14
N HIS A 165 22.61 32.16 8.48
CA HIS A 165 22.69 33.29 9.40
C HIS A 165 22.39 34.64 8.74
N GLU A 166 22.53 34.75 7.41
CA GLU A 166 22.24 35.98 6.68
C GLU A 166 20.73 36.21 6.51
N ASP A 167 19.95 35.15 6.31
CA ASP A 167 18.50 35.23 6.09
C ASP A 167 17.68 35.58 7.33
N LYS A 168 18.25 35.48 8.54
CA LYS A 168 17.58 35.81 9.81
C LYS A 168 17.85 37.24 10.31
N LYS A 169 18.58 38.07 9.56
CA LYS A 169 18.87 39.48 9.90
C LYS A 169 17.87 40.49 9.33
N ILE A 170 16.72 40.05 8.82
CA ILE A 170 15.64 40.92 8.30
C ILE A 170 14.56 41.12 9.37
#